data_AF-A0A2X4Y2D0-F1
#
_entry.id   AF-A0A2X4Y2D0-F1
#
_cell.length_a   1.000
_cell.length_b   1.000
_cell.length_c   1.000
_cell.angle_alpha   90.00
_cell.angle_beta   90.00
_cell.angle_gamma   90.00
#
_symmetry.space_group_name_H-M   'P 1'
#
loop_
_entity.id
_entity.type
_entity.pdbx_description
1 polymer ?
#
loop_
_entity_poly.entity_id
_entity_poly.type
_entity_poly.pdbx_seq_one_letter_code
_entity_poly.pdbx_strand_id
1 'polypeptide(L)' 'MPTSPAVRTGARNLITDVPGLQVGVAQSSLVRTGTTVILPDSPAIAAVDVRGGGPATRETDALGKITWCKPSMRWC' A
#
# COMPACT_ATOMS: atom_id res chain seq x y z
N MET A 1 -4.33 11.72 32.48
CA MET A 1 -4.00 11.24 31.13
C MET A 1 -5.03 11.84 30.18
N PRO A 2 -4.64 12.55 29.11
CA PRO A 2 -5.63 13.06 28.16
C PRO A 2 -6.30 11.85 27.48
N THR A 3 -7.61 11.74 27.62
CA THR A 3 -8.42 10.75 26.90
C THR A 3 -8.38 11.10 25.42
N SER A 4 -7.72 10.26 24.63
CA SER A 4 -7.66 10.40 23.18
C SER A 4 -9.09 10.52 22.61
N PRO A 5 -9.35 11.42 21.64
CA PRO A 5 -10.62 11.43 20.94
C PRO A 5 -10.91 10.03 20.40
N ALA A 6 -12.14 9.56 20.56
CA ALA A 6 -12.56 8.25 20.06
C ALA A 6 -12.31 8.21 18.55
N VAL A 7 -11.36 7.37 18.13
CA VAL A 7 -11.05 7.13 16.71
C VAL A 7 -12.31 6.55 16.08
N ARG A 8 -12.89 7.26 15.11
CA ARG A 8 -14.02 6.75 14.32
C ARG A 8 -13.50 6.16 13.03
N THR A 9 -14.04 5.01 12.64
CA THR A 9 -13.73 4.36 11.37
C THR A 9 -14.23 5.18 10.18
N GLY A 10 -13.65 4.93 9.01
CA GLY A 10 -14.16 5.45 7.74
C GLY A 10 -15.57 4.92 7.43
N ALA A 11 -16.19 5.48 6.38
CA ALA A 11 -17.58 5.19 6.02
C ALA A 11 -17.83 3.70 5.72
N ARG A 12 -16.87 3.02 5.09
CA ARG A 12 -16.95 1.58 4.81
C ARG A 12 -16.10 0.76 5.78
N ASN A 13 -15.25 1.43 6.56
CA ASN A 13 -14.22 0.82 7.39
C ASN A 13 -13.28 -0.07 6.54
N LEU A 14 -12.91 0.44 5.35
CA LEU A 14 -12.05 -0.25 4.38
C LEU A 14 -10.87 0.64 3.99
N ILE A 15 -9.78 0.05 3.49
CA ILE A 15 -8.64 0.81 2.97
C ILE A 15 -9.02 1.74 1.80
N THR A 16 -10.05 1.36 1.04
CA THR A 16 -10.60 2.14 -0.08
C THR A 16 -11.39 3.37 0.37
N ASP A 17 -11.55 3.61 1.69
CA ASP A 17 -12.09 4.88 2.19
C ASP A 17 -11.11 6.04 1.94
N VAL A 18 -9.84 5.74 1.61
CA VAL A 18 -8.88 6.73 1.08
C VAL A 18 -9.21 7.00 -0.39
N PRO A 19 -9.60 8.24 -0.76
CA PRO A 19 -9.91 8.56 -2.16
C PRO A 19 -8.70 8.35 -3.07
N GLY A 20 -8.96 7.85 -4.29
CA GLY A 20 -7.93 7.58 -5.29
C GLY A 20 -7.14 6.29 -5.07
N LEU A 21 -7.59 5.42 -4.15
CA LEU A 21 -6.99 4.11 -3.88
C LEU A 21 -7.93 2.99 -4.30
N GLN A 22 -7.47 2.13 -5.22
CA GLN A 22 -8.19 0.95 -5.68
C GLN A 22 -7.54 -0.33 -5.16
N VAL A 23 -8.34 -1.39 -5.02
CA VAL A 23 -7.88 -2.74 -4.63
C VAL A 23 -8.39 -3.76 -5.63
N GLY A 24 -7.47 -4.51 -6.24
CA GLY A 24 -7.76 -5.63 -7.14
C GLY A 24 -7.39 -6.96 -6.51
N VAL A 25 -8.22 -7.99 -6.72
CA VAL A 25 -8.00 -9.34 -6.20
C VAL A 25 -8.22 -10.36 -7.31
N ALA A 26 -7.25 -11.24 -7.51
CA ALA A 26 -7.35 -12.39 -8.41
C ALA A 26 -7.00 -13.67 -7.64
N GLN A 27 -7.77 -14.74 -7.85
CA GLN A 27 -7.60 -16.00 -7.12
C GLN A 27 -7.81 -17.22 -8.01
N SER A 28 -7.10 -18.31 -7.71
CA SER A 28 -7.31 -19.64 -8.27
C SER A 28 -7.69 -20.59 -7.14
N SER A 29 -8.94 -21.06 -7.14
CA SER A 29 -9.45 -21.97 -6.11
C SER A 29 -8.87 -23.38 -6.22
N LEU A 30 -8.57 -23.84 -7.45
CA LEU A 30 -8.00 -25.17 -7.71
C LEU A 30 -6.62 -25.33 -7.07
N VAL A 31 -5.76 -24.31 -7.18
CA VAL A 31 -4.39 -24.31 -6.66
C VAL A 31 -4.30 -23.64 -5.28
N ARG A 32 -5.40 -23.05 -4.80
CA ARG A 32 -5.50 -22.34 -3.51
C ARG A 32 -4.48 -21.22 -3.37
N THR A 33 -4.37 -20.40 -4.41
CA THR A 33 -3.46 -19.26 -4.48
C THR A 33 -4.19 -18.01 -4.98
N GLY A 34 -3.60 -16.84 -4.75
CA GLY A 34 -4.16 -15.58 -5.21
C GLY A 34 -3.18 -14.43 -5.06
N THR A 35 -3.60 -13.25 -5.49
CA THR A 35 -2.83 -12.02 -5.39
C THR A 35 -3.78 -10.86 -5.16
N THR A 36 -3.35 -9.94 -4.30
CA THR A 36 -4.02 -8.67 -4.03
C THR A 36 -3.11 -7.55 -4.45
N VAL A 37 -3.64 -6.58 -5.20
CA VAL A 37 -2.92 -5.39 -5.66
C VAL A 37 -3.62 -4.17 -5.12
N ILE A 38 -2.84 -3.23 -4.57
CA ILE A 38 -3.30 -1.90 -4.19
C ILE A 38 -2.78 -0.94 -5.26
N LEU A 39 -3.68 -0.26 -5.96
CA LEU A 39 -3.36 0.61 -7.09
C LEU A 39 -3.86 2.03 -6.81
N PRO A 40 -2.96 3.01 -6.61
CA PRO A 40 -3.36 4.41 -6.57
C PRO A 40 -3.61 4.95 -7.98
N ASP A 41 -4.55 5.88 -8.11
CA ASP A 41 -4.91 6.51 -9.41
C ASP A 41 -3.79 7.41 -9.95
N SER A 42 -2.90 7.88 -9.08
CA SER A 42 -1.74 8.70 -9.40
C SER A 42 -0.50 8.20 -8.63
N PRO A 43 0.73 8.55 -9.03
CA PRO A 43 1.93 8.21 -8.27
C PRO A 43 1.80 8.60 -6.79
N ALA A 44 2.02 7.63 -5.90
CA ALA A 44 1.87 7.79 -4.46
C ALA A 44 3.22 7.66 -3.75
N ILE A 45 3.35 8.31 -2.59
CA ILE A 45 4.51 8.15 -1.72
C ILE A 45 4.37 6.80 -1.01
N ALA A 46 5.42 5.98 -1.08
CA ALA A 46 5.48 4.68 -0.44
C ALA A 46 6.79 4.50 0.34
N ALA A 47 6.71 3.69 1.40
CA ALA A 47 7.84 3.25 2.19
C ALA A 47 7.56 1.81 2.68
N VAL A 48 8.60 1.07 3.05
CA VAL A 48 8.49 -0.31 3.50
C VAL A 48 9.32 -0.54 4.76
N ASP A 49 8.77 -1.33 5.68
CA ASP A 49 9.44 -1.79 6.90
C ASP A 49 9.30 -3.32 6.99
N VAL A 50 10.43 -4.03 6.94
CA VAL A 50 10.48 -5.50 6.94
C VAL A 50 11.08 -5.97 8.25
N ARG A 51 10.25 -6.60 9.10
CA ARG A 51 10.66 -7.02 10.45
C ARG A 51 10.90 -8.52 10.61
N GLY A 52 10.50 -9.34 9.63
CA GLY A 52 10.65 -10.80 9.67
C GLY A 52 12.05 -11.26 9.22
N GLY A 53 12.50 -12.43 9.71
CA GLY A 53 13.83 -12.99 9.40
C GLY A 53 13.93 -13.80 8.10
N GLY A 54 12.82 -14.10 7.43
CA GLY A 54 12.78 -14.79 6.13
C GLY A 54 11.90 -14.07 5.10
N PRO A 55 12.18 -12.80 4.76
CA PRO A 55 11.37 -12.05 3.82
C PRO A 55 11.58 -12.51 2.37
N ALA A 56 10.51 -12.47 1.59
CA ALA A 56 10.55 -12.65 0.13
C ALA A 56 9.95 -11.40 -0.51
N THR A 57 10.78 -10.36 -0.66
CA THR A 57 10.36 -9.05 -1.16
C THR A 57 10.97 -8.76 -2.53
N ARG A 58 10.37 -7.79 -3.24
CA ARG A 58 10.87 -7.27 -4.50
C ARG A 58 10.83 -5.74 -4.45
N GLU A 59 11.79 -5.07 -5.08
CA GLU A 59 11.89 -3.60 -5.20
C GLU A 59 11.92 -2.82 -3.86
N THR A 60 12.16 -3.48 -2.72
CA THR A 60 12.18 -2.81 -1.41
C THR A 60 13.35 -1.85 -1.25
N ASP A 61 14.43 -2.09 -1.96
CA ASP A 61 15.60 -1.21 -2.09
C ASP A 61 15.24 0.13 -2.76
N ALA A 62 14.32 0.13 -3.73
CA ALA A 62 13.81 1.35 -4.35
C ALA A 62 13.02 2.24 -3.36
N LEU A 63 12.49 1.64 -2.28
CA LEU A 63 11.69 2.32 -1.25
C LEU A 63 12.52 2.80 -0.04
N GLY A 64 13.83 2.52 -0.02
CA GLY A 64 14.73 2.79 1.13
C GLY A 64 15.03 4.26 1.40
N LYS A 65 14.67 5.17 0.49
CA LYS A 65 14.68 6.62 0.71
C LYS A 65 13.42 7.19 0.05
N ILE A 66 12.62 7.98 0.77
CA ILE A 66 11.50 8.72 0.19
C ILE A 66 12.01 9.70 -0.87
N THR A 67 12.29 9.20 -2.07
CA THR A 67 12.79 9.99 -3.18
C THR A 67 11.57 10.44 -3.95
N TRP A 68 11.27 11.71 -3.83
CA TRP A 68 10.12 12.35 -4.46
C TRP A 68 10.21 12.24 -5.98
N CYS A 69 9.23 11.61 -6.63
CA CYS A 69 9.07 11.67 -8.08
C CYS A 69 8.53 13.07 -8.45
N LYS A 70 9.38 13.91 -9.06
CA LYS A 70 8.94 15.22 -9.55
C LYS A 70 7.87 15.03 -10.63
N PRO A 71 6.78 15.83 -10.67
CA PRO A 71 5.76 15.77 -11.72
C PRO A 71 6.31 15.87 -13.16
N SER A 72 7.54 16.35 -13.34
CA SER A 72 8.20 16.51 -14.63
C SER A 72 9.04 15.32 -15.10
N MET A 73 9.20 14.25 -14.29
CA MET A 73 10.11 13.15 -14.62
C MET A 73 9.32 11.85 -14.76
N ARG A 74 8.88 11.62 -16.01
CA ARG A 74 8.29 10.37 -16.48
C ARG A 74 9.44 9.36 -16.56
N TRP A 75 9.38 8.28 -15.79
CA TRP A 75 10.39 7.21 -15.68
C TRP A 75 11.53 7.45 -14.69
N CYS A 76 11.37 6.89 -13.50
CA CYS A 76 12.32 5.91 -12.98
C CYS A 76 11.53 4.68 -12.53
#